data_AF-A0A352XYN8-F1
#
_entry.id   AF-A0A352XYN8-F1
#
_cell.length_a   1.000
_cell.length_b   1.000
_cell.length_c   1.000
_cell.angle_alpha   90.00
_cell.angle_beta   90.00
_cell.angle_gamma   90.00
#
_symmetry.space_group_name_H-M   'P 1'
#
loop_
_entity.id
_entity.type
_entity.pdbx_description
1 polymer ?
#
loop_
_entity_poly.entity_id
_entity_poly.type
_entity_poly.pdbx_seq_one_letter_code
_entity_poly.pdbx_strand_id
1 'polypeptide(L)' 'GPEMVERGLAICTSLAPIIGYDAAADISKVAYKTGQTVREVAREKTHLSEEELDRILDPAAMTRPGLD' A
#
# COMPACT_ATOMS: atom_id res chain seq x y z
N GLY A 1 -5.67 -0.32 15.34
CA GLY A 1 -6.67 -1.40 15.51
C GLY A 1 -6.57 -2.40 14.37
N PRO A 2 -7.26 -3.55 14.44
CA PRO A 2 -7.22 -4.60 13.42
C PRO A 2 -7.58 -4.09 12.01
N GLU A 3 -8.52 -3.16 11.88
CA GLU A 3 -8.88 -2.52 10.60
C GLU A 3 -7.69 -1.83 9.90
N MET A 4 -6.74 -1.27 10.65
CA MET A 4 -5.57 -0.59 10.08
C MET A 4 -4.54 -1.59 9.56
N VAL A 5 -4.48 -2.78 10.17
CA VAL A 5 -3.61 -3.88 9.76
C VAL A 5 -4.19 -4.60 8.55
N GLU A 6 -5.50 -4.83 8.53
CA GLU A 6 -6.21 -5.43 7.38
C GLU A 6 -6.14 -4.51 6.16
N ARG A 7 -6.37 -3.21 6.34
CA ARG A 7 -6.13 -2.22 5.28
C ARG A 7 -4.66 -2.19 4.89
N GLY A 8 -3.74 -2.21 5.84
CA GLY A 8 -2.29 -2.21 5.54
C GLY A 8 -1.84 -3.41 4.70
N LEU A 9 -2.33 -4.61 5.00
CA LEU A 9 -2.03 -5.83 4.24
C LEU A 9 -2.69 -5.83 2.86
N ALA A 10 -3.95 -5.43 2.76
CA ALA A 10 -4.65 -5.32 1.48
C ALA A 10 -3.94 -4.30 0.57
N ILE A 11 -3.66 -3.10 1.09
CA ILE A 11 -3.00 -1.99 0.39
C ILE A 11 -1.58 -2.39 -0.05
N CYS A 12 -0.85 -3.11 0.80
CA CYS A 12 0.48 -3.65 0.48
C CYS A 12 0.45 -4.61 -0.73
N THR A 13 -0.62 -5.41 -0.85
CA THR A 13 -0.77 -6.37 -1.96
C THR A 13 -0.92 -5.67 -3.31
N SER A 14 -1.59 -4.52 -3.35
CA SER A 14 -1.67 -3.67 -4.56
C SER A 14 -0.33 -3.05 -4.97
N LEU A 15 0.59 -2.86 -4.03
CA LEU A 15 1.92 -2.33 -4.30
C LEU A 15 2.90 -3.39 -4.83
N ALA A 16 2.74 -4.65 -4.41
CA ALA A 16 3.63 -5.75 -4.80
C ALA A 16 3.90 -5.89 -6.32
N PRO A 17 2.92 -5.77 -7.24
CA PRO A 17 3.20 -5.82 -8.69
C PRO A 17 3.97 -4.61 -9.24
N ILE A 18 4.01 -3.49 -8.51
CA ILE A 18 4.59 -2.22 -8.99
C ILE A 18 6.01 -2.04 -8.46
N ILE A 19 6.22 -2.31 -7.16
CA ILE A 19 7.50 -2.08 -6.47
C ILE A 19 8.20 -3.38 -6.06
N GLY A 20 7.56 -4.53 -6.30
CA GLY A 20 8.04 -5.84 -5.88
C GLY A 20 7.56 -6.25 -4.48
N TYR A 21 7.48 -7.56 -4.25
CA TYR A 21 6.98 -8.14 -3.00
C TYR A 21 7.83 -7.73 -1.79
N ASP A 22 9.16 -7.77 -1.90
CA ASP A 22 10.06 -7.43 -0.79
C ASP A 22 9.92 -5.97 -0.35
N ALA A 23 9.83 -5.05 -1.31
CA ALA A 23 9.65 -3.63 -1.02
C ALA A 23 8.29 -3.35 -0.37
N ALA A 24 7.22 -3.97 -0.89
CA ALA A 24 5.89 -3.86 -0.30
C ALA A 24 5.87 -4.40 1.15
N ALA A 25 6.49 -5.56 1.39
CA ALA A 25 6.60 -6.14 2.73
C ALA A 25 7.40 -5.26 3.70
N ASP A 26 8.48 -4.60 3.24
CA ASP A 26 9.25 -3.64 4.05
C ASP A 26 8.39 -2.43 4.45
N ILE A 27 7.66 -1.86 3.49
CA ILE A 27 6.77 -0.71 3.72
C ILE A 27 5.71 -1.06 4.78
N SER A 28 5.07 -2.23 4.67
CA SER A 28 4.06 -2.68 5.64
C SER A 28 4.66 -2.84 7.05
N LYS A 29 5.86 -3.42 7.14
CA LYS A 29 6.58 -3.55 8.42
C LYS A 29 6.95 -2.20 9.02
N VAL A 30 7.44 -1.27 8.21
CA VAL A 30 7.82 0.07 8.68
C VAL A 30 6.58 0.83 9.14
N ALA A 31 5.51 0.87 8.34
CA ALA A 31 4.25 1.50 8.69
C ALA A 31 3.70 0.97 10.03
N TYR A 32 3.72 -0.35 10.22
CA TYR A 32 3.30 -0.96 11.49
C TYR A 32 4.19 -0.55 12.68
N LYS A 33 5.51 -0.54 12.49
CA LYS A 33 6.47 -0.21 13.56
C LYS A 33 6.45 1.27 13.95
N THR A 34 6.28 2.16 12.98
CA THR A 34 6.30 3.62 13.19
C THR A 34 4.92 4.18 13.51
N GLY A 35 3.85 3.40 13.29
CA GLY A 35 2.47 3.87 13.40
C GLY A 35 2.03 4.76 12.24
N GLN A 36 2.85 4.87 11.18
CA GLN A 36 2.51 5.58 9.95
C GLN A 36 1.59 4.74 9.07
N THR A 37 0.98 5.38 8.08
CA THR A 37 0.21 4.66 7.07
C THR A 37 1.12 4.05 6.00
N VAL A 38 0.67 2.97 5.35
CA VAL A 38 1.37 2.36 4.19
C VAL A 38 1.60 3.39 3.09
N ARG A 39 0.65 4.33 2.90
CA ARG A 39 0.76 5.43 1.94
C ARG A 39 1.93 6.36 2.24
N GLU A 40 2.06 6.82 3.48
CA GLU A 40 3.15 7.72 3.89
C GLU A 40 4.50 7.05 3.70
N VAL A 41 4.63 5.81 4.18
CA VAL A 41 5.88 5.06 4.06
C VAL A 41 6.20 4.76 2.59
N ALA A 42 5.20 4.44 1.77
CA ALA A 42 5.40 4.23 0.34
C ALA A 42 5.86 5.52 -0.37
N ARG A 43 5.32 6.67 0.00
CA ARG A 43 5.77 7.98 -0.52
C ARG A 43 7.23 8.27 -0.18
N GLU A 44 7.69 7.86 1.00
CA GLU A 44 9.07 8.07 1.44
C GLU A 44 10.05 7.04 0.86
N LYS A 45 9.61 5.79 0.71
CA LYS A 45 10.46 4.64 0.33
C LYS A 45 10.47 4.35 -1.17
N THR A 46 9.53 4.90 -1.92
CA THR A 46 9.38 4.66 -3.36
C THR A 46 9.46 5.97 -4.14
N HIS A 47 9.57 5.88 -5.46
CA HIS A 47 9.54 7.04 -6.35
C HIS A 47 8.13 7.37 -6.84
N LEU A 48 7.08 6.81 -6.21
CA LEU A 48 5.70 7.02 -6.60
C LEU A 48 5.22 8.41 -6.14
N SER A 49 4.63 9.15 -7.07
CA SER A 49 3.94 10.41 -6.77
C SER A 49 2.69 10.17 -5.92
N GLU A 50 2.23 11.23 -5.23
CA GLU A 50 0.97 11.15 -4.47
C GLU A 50 -0.21 10.70 -5.33
N GLU A 51 -0.30 11.16 -6.58
CA GLU A 51 -1.37 10.77 -7.50
C GLU A 51 -1.34 9.27 -7.85
N GLU A 52 -0.15 8.70 -8.01
CA GLU A 52 0.02 7.27 -8.30
C GLU A 52 -0.34 6.45 -7.06
N LEU A 53 0.14 6.87 -5.88
CA LEU A 53 -0.23 6.23 -4.62
C LEU A 53 -1.73 6.34 -4.35
N ASP A 54 -2.37 7.45 -4.70
CA ASP A 54 -3.82 7.57 -4.51
C ASP A 54 -4.56 6.59 -5.40
N ARG A 55 -4.19 6.47 -6.68
CA ARG A 55 -4.78 5.47 -7.60
C ARG A 55 -4.54 4.02 -7.18
N ILE A 56 -3.32 3.69 -6.77
CA ILE A 56 -2.94 2.30 -6.42
C ILE A 56 -3.56 1.88 -5.09
N LEU A 57 -3.64 2.81 -4.13
CA LEU A 57 -4.12 2.55 -2.78
C LEU A 57 -5.60 2.96 -2.60
N ASP A 58 -6.31 3.28 -3.69
CA ASP A 58 -7.72 3.63 -3.65
C ASP A 58 -8.56 2.39 -3.33
N PRO A 59 -9.25 2.34 -2.18
CA PRO A 59 -10.04 1.18 -1.80
C PRO A 59 -11.25 0.95 -2.72
N ALA A 60 -11.76 1.97 -3.40
CA ALA A 60 -12.84 1.79 -4.37
C ALA A 60 -12.33 1.09 -5.65
N ALA A 61 -11.11 1.39 -6.10
CA ALA A 61 -10.41 0.65 -7.15
C ALA A 61 -10.14 -0.80 -6.74
N MET A 62 -9.81 -1.06 -5.47
CA MET A 62 -9.60 -2.43 -4.94
C MET A 62 -10.89 -3.27 -4.84
N THR A 63 -12.07 -2.64 -4.79
CA THR A 63 -13.37 -3.34 -4.74
C THR A 63 -13.96 -3.68 -6.11
N ARG A 64 -13.36 -3.20 -7.21
CA ARG A 64 -13.71 -3.69 -8.54
C ARG A 64 -12.81 -4.89 -8.83
N PRO A 65 -13.35 -6.13 -8.88
CA PRO A 65 -12.57 -7.23 -9.40
C PRO A 65 -12.15 -6.84 -10.81
N GLY A 66 -10.86 -6.97 -11.11
CA GLY A 66 -10.34 -6.89 -12.47
C GLY A 66 -11.02 -7.97 -13.31
N LEU A 67 -12.11 -7.61 -13.96
CA LEU A 67 -12.67 -8.31 -15.10
C LEU A 67 -12.21 -7.50 -16.31
N ASP A 68 -11.03 -7.85 -16.80
CA ASP A 68 -10.71 -7.93 -18.23
C ASP A 68 -9.56 -8.92 -18.42
#